data_AF-A0A662PZN9-F1
#
_entry.id   AF-A0A662PZN9-F1
#
_cell.length_a   1.000
_cell.length_b   1.000
_cell.length_c   1.000
_cell.angle_alpha   90.00
_cell.angle_beta   90.00
_cell.angle_gamma   90.00
#
_symmetry.space_group_name_H-M   'P 1'
#
loop_
_entity.id
_entity.type
_entity.pdbx_description
1 polymer ?
#
loop_
_entity_poly.entity_id
_entity_poly.type
_entity_poly.pdbx_seq_one_letter_code
_entity_poly.pdbx_strand_id
1 'polypeptide(L)' 'MAEFIVRVSDLKKYFPVQKSFVERLLTGKMEYVKAVDGVNFEV' A
#
# COMPACT_ATOMS: atom_id res chain seq x y z
N MET A 1 0.69 9.26 30.76
CA MET A 1 0.65 8.04 29.93
C MET A 1 0.25 8.49 28.54
N ALA A 2 1.02 8.14 27.52
CA ALA A 2 0.69 8.53 26.15
C ALA A 2 -0.57 7.79 25.71
N GLU A 3 -1.62 8.55 25.39
CA GLU A 3 -2.87 8.03 24.84
C GLU A 3 -2.73 8.04 23.32
N PHE A 4 -2.24 6.94 22.77
CA PHE A 4 -2.24 6.76 21.32
C PHE A 4 -3.66 6.42 20.87
N ILE A 5 -4.12 7.07 19.81
CA ILE A 5 -5.43 6.84 19.21
C ILE A 5 -5.39 5.55 18.38
N VAL A 6 -4.26 5.31 17.69
CA VAL A 6 -4.04 4.11 16.87
C VAL A 6 -2.59 3.65 16.96
N ARG A 7 -2.41 2.35 17.22
CA ARG A 7 -1.15 1.64 17.08
C ARG A 7 -1.23 0.67 15.90
N VAL A 8 -0.32 0.81 14.94
CA VAL A 8 -0.21 -0.08 13.79
C VAL A 8 1.10 -0.84 13.87
N SER A 9 1.03 -2.15 13.66
CA SER A 9 2.19 -3.03 13.61
C SER A 9 2.24 -3.80 12.29
N ASP A 10 3.44 -3.95 11.75
CA ASP A 10 3.75 -4.71 10.53
C ASP A 10 2.93 -4.31 9.29
N LEU A 11 2.75 -3.00 9.07
CA LEU A 11 2.00 -2.51 7.91
C LEU A 11 2.64 -2.98 6.60
N LYS A 12 1.81 -3.62 5.76
CA LYS A 12 2.14 -3.99 4.39
C LYS A 12 1.23 -3.23 3.43
N LYS A 13 1.82 -2.50 2.48
CA LYS A 13 1.07 -1.73 1.49
C LYS A 13 1.62 -1.97 0.09
N TYR A 14 0.72 -2.26 -0.83
CA TYR A 14 1.02 -2.42 -2.25
C TYR A 14 0.36 -1.29 -3.02
N PHE A 15 1.11 -0.63 -3.91
CA PHE A 15 0.57 0.37 -4.82
C PHE A 15 0.59 -0.15 -6.26
N PRO A 16 -0.42 0.18 -7.07
CA PRO A 16 -0.42 -0.22 -8.47
C PRO A 16 0.74 0.46 -9.20
N VAL A 17 1.45 -0.30 -10.03
CA VAL A 17 2.44 0.24 -10.96
C VAL A 17 1.68 1.10 -11.98
N GLN A 18 2.06 2.36 -12.13
CA GLN A 18 1.34 3.31 -12.98
C GLN A 18 1.47 2.93 -14.45
N LYS A 19 0.48 2.19 -14.95
CA LYS A 19 0.22 2.00 -16.39
C LYS A 19 -0.95 2.87 -16.82
N SER A 20 -0.95 3.29 -18.09
CA SER A 20 -2.08 4.05 -18.66
C SER A 20 -3.38 3.28 -18.46
N PHE A 21 -4.46 3.99 -18.11
CA PHE A 21 -5.76 3.38 -17.81
C PHE A 21 -6.26 2.48 -18.95
N VAL A 22 -6.04 2.89 -20.21
CA VAL A 22 -6.42 2.13 -21.41
C VAL A 22 -5.65 0.82 -21.50
N GLU A 23 -4.34 0.84 -21.24
CA GLU A 23 -3.49 -0.34 -21.26
C GLU A 23 -3.92 -1.37 -20.20
N ARG A 24 -4.32 -0.89 -19.01
CA ARG A 24 -4.82 -1.73 -17.92
C ARG A 24 -6.14 -2.41 -18.27
N LEU A 25 -7.04 -1.71 -18.96
CA LEU A 25 -8.33 -2.26 -19.39
C LEU A 25 -8.16 -3.32 -20.49
N LEU A 26 -7.24 -3.09 -21.43
CA LEU A 26 -6.97 -4.01 -22.54
C LEU A 26 -6.19 -5.26 -22.11
N THR A 27 -5.21 -5.12 -21.20
CA THR A 27 -4.40 -6.25 -20.74
C THR A 27 -5.06 -7.06 -19.63
N GLY A 28 -6.00 -6.48 -18.88
CA GLY A 28 -6.66 -7.10 -17.73
C GLY A 28 -5.72 -7.46 -16.59
N LYS A 29 -4.46 -7.02 -16.65
CA LYS A 29 -3.40 -7.36 -15.70
C LYS A 29 -2.97 -6.12 -14.95
N MET A 30 -3.11 -6.19 -13.63
CA MET A 30 -2.72 -5.16 -12.69
C MET A 30 -1.43 -5.59 -12.01
N GLU A 31 -0.36 -4.83 -12.21
CA GLU A 31 0.88 -5.04 -11.49
C GLU A 31 0.93 -4.12 -10.27
N TYR A 32 1.43 -4.64 -9.17
CA TYR A 32 1.54 -3.92 -7.91
C TYR A 32 2.99 -3.99 -7.41
N VAL A 33 3.49 -2.86 -6.91
CA VAL A 33 4.77 -2.79 -6.21
C VAL A 33 4.52 -2.77 -4.71
N LYS A 34 5.32 -3.53 -3.96
CA LYS A 34 5.35 -3.48 -2.51
C LYS A 34 5.97 -2.15 -2.09
N ALA A 35 5.14 -1.25 -1.60
CA ALA A 35 5.56 0.10 -1.26
C ALA A 35 5.95 0.26 0.20
N VAL A 36 5.33 -0.54 1.07
CA VAL A 36 5.61 -0.56 2.50
C VAL A 36 5.62 -2.00 2.98
N ASP A 37 6.59 -2.35 3.82
CA ASP A 37 6.70 -3.65 4.48
C ASP A 37 7.25 -3.48 5.89
N GLY A 38 6.55 -4.01 6.90
CA GLY A 38 7.04 -4.04 8.28
C GLY A 38 7.08 -2.66 8.96
N VAL A 39 6.24 -1.71 8.56
CA VAL A 39 6.20 -0.39 9.20
C VAL A 39 5.31 -0.41 10.44
N ASN A 40 5.88 0.05 11.55
CA ASN A 40 5.20 0.22 12.83
C ASN A 40 5.06 1.72 13.14
N PHE A 41 3.87 2.18 13.50
CA PHE A 41 3.65 3.58 13.88
C PHE A 41 2.52 3.75 14.89
N GLU A 42 2.56 4.86 15.61
CA GLU A 42 1.63 5.24 16.67
C GLU A 42 1.18 6.69 16.41
N VAL A 43 -0.14 6.92 16.38
CA VAL A 43 -0.81 8.21 16.15
C VAL A 43 -1.83 8.47 17.23
#